data_AF-A0A3D3DMX0-F1
#
_entry.id   AF-A0A3D3DMX0-F1
#
_cell.length_a   1.000
_cell.length_b   1.000
_cell.length_c   1.000
_cell.angle_alpha   90.00
_cell.angle_beta   90.00
_cell.angle_gamma   90.00
#
_symmetry.space_group_name_H-M   'P 1'
#
loop_
_entity.id
_entity.type
_entity.pdbx_description
1 polymer ?
#
loop_
_entity_poly.entity_id
_entity_poly.type
_entity_poly.pdbx_seq_one_letter_code
_entity_poly.pdbx_strand_id
1 'polypeptide(L)'
;MRTFHIGGAASRIAAASRVEVKNQGTVTWVGVRAVKREDGCNVVVSRSGELVVHDQHGIDRERHRVPYGAELTVNDSDEVESGKVIASWDPHTHPIISEVAGKVRFESLVEGVSVTEQVDDLTGSSTYLVMDPKSRRGATSDIKPTVEIVDGHNKVKAQHQMPPGASIVVNVGMSVGVGEVLARIPQESSKTRD
;
A
#
# COMPACT_ATOMS: atom_id res chain seq x y z
N MET A 1 -48.75 -17.11 -2.03
CA MET A 1 -47.90 -15.96 -2.43
C MET A 1 -47.21 -15.43 -1.18
N ARG A 2 -45.88 -15.57 -1.07
CA ARG A 2 -45.11 -15.00 0.03
C ARG A 2 -44.40 -13.76 -0.48
N THR A 3 -44.71 -12.62 0.13
CA THR A 3 -44.01 -11.35 -0.04
C THR A 3 -42.64 -11.46 0.63
N PHE A 4 -41.58 -11.46 -0.18
CA PHE A 4 -40.24 -11.17 0.32
C PHE A 4 -40.03 -9.66 0.28
N HIS A 5 -39.80 -9.08 1.44
CA HIS A 5 -39.33 -7.71 1.59
C HIS A 5 -37.88 -7.68 1.11
N ILE A 6 -37.66 -7.24 -0.14
CA ILE A 6 -36.36 -6.74 -0.57
C ILE A 6 -36.26 -5.31 -0.03
N GLY A 7 -35.99 -5.21 1.27
CA GLY A 7 -35.89 -3.95 2.00
C GLY A 7 -34.64 -3.99 2.85
N GLY A 8 -33.49 -3.83 2.20
CA GLY A 8 -32.20 -3.88 2.85
C GLY A 8 -31.10 -3.64 1.84
N ALA A 9 -31.10 -2.47 1.19
CA ALA A 9 -29.92 -1.97 0.52
C ALA A 9 -28.80 -1.94 1.57
N ALA A 10 -27.94 -2.96 1.55
CA ALA A 10 -26.71 -2.95 2.32
C ALA A 10 -25.92 -1.73 1.84
N SER A 11 -26.01 -0.63 2.59
CA SER A 11 -25.16 0.52 2.40
C SER A 11 -23.74 0.03 2.65
N ARG A 12 -23.01 -0.27 1.56
CA ARG A 12 -21.56 -0.42 1.63
C ARG A 12 -21.06 0.91 2.16
N ILE A 13 -20.72 0.96 3.44
CA ILE A 13 -19.95 2.08 4.00
C ILE A 13 -18.69 2.12 3.14
N ALA A 14 -18.55 3.18 2.34
CA ALA A 14 -17.35 3.38 1.55
C ALA A 14 -16.16 3.39 2.52
N ALA A 15 -15.19 2.50 2.30
CA ALA A 15 -14.00 2.46 3.12
C ALA A 15 -13.27 3.81 3.01
N ALA A 16 -12.93 4.40 4.16
CA ALA A 16 -12.21 5.66 4.18
C ALA A 16 -10.86 5.48 3.48
N SER A 17 -10.53 6.39 2.56
CA SER A 17 -9.32 6.38 1.74
C SER A 17 -8.49 7.65 1.89
N ARG A 18 -8.92 8.58 2.76
CA ARG A 18 -8.25 9.86 2.99
C ARG A 18 -8.65 10.48 4.32
N VAL A 19 -7.80 11.38 4.79
CA VAL A 19 -8.04 12.25 5.95
C VAL A 19 -8.14 13.69 5.45
N GLU A 20 -9.29 14.29 5.68
CA GLU A 20 -9.54 15.71 5.48
C GLU A 20 -9.73 16.36 6.85
N VAL A 21 -8.94 17.39 7.15
CA VAL A 21 -9.03 18.08 8.44
C VAL A 21 -10.26 18.97 8.50
N LYS A 22 -10.88 19.08 9.66
CA LYS A 22 -12.09 19.90 9.89
C LYS A 22 -11.79 21.21 10.61
N ASN A 23 -10.60 21.32 11.19
CA ASN A 23 -10.15 22.47 11.94
C ASN A 23 -8.84 22.97 11.33
N GLN A 24 -8.68 24.29 11.32
CA GLN A 24 -7.37 24.88 11.07
C GLN A 24 -6.46 24.64 12.27
N GLY A 25 -5.16 24.52 12.04
CA GLY A 25 -4.19 24.25 13.09
C GLY A 25 -2.84 23.81 12.57
N THR A 26 -2.06 23.19 13.45
CA THR A 26 -0.74 22.62 13.14
C THR A 26 -0.81 21.10 13.24
N VAL A 27 -0.33 20.40 12.22
CA VAL A 27 -0.25 18.93 12.22
C VAL A 27 1.01 18.48 12.95
N THR A 28 0.89 17.51 13.85
CA THR A 28 2.01 16.80 14.46
C THR A 28 1.94 15.31 14.14
N TRP A 29 3.07 14.74 13.79
CA TRP A 29 3.24 13.33 13.52
C TRP A 29 3.54 12.55 14.80
N VAL A 30 2.69 11.58 15.13
CA VAL A 30 2.88 10.72 16.31
C VAL A 30 3.12 9.29 15.85
N GLY A 31 4.35 8.79 16.04
CA GLY A 31 4.74 7.44 15.62
C GLY A 31 4.83 7.25 14.10
N VAL A 32 4.72 8.31 13.31
CA VAL A 32 4.85 8.26 11.86
C VAL A 32 6.32 8.24 11.48
N ARG A 33 6.73 7.21 10.73
CA ARG A 33 7.96 7.23 9.94
C ARG A 33 7.55 7.30 8.47
N ALA A 34 8.08 8.26 7.73
CA ALA A 34 7.82 8.39 6.31
C ALA A 34 9.12 8.48 5.52
N VAL A 35 9.06 8.11 4.24
CA VAL A 35 10.11 8.34 3.27
C VAL A 35 9.64 9.33 2.21
N LYS A 36 10.53 10.20 1.75
CA LYS A 36 10.22 11.18 0.70
C LYS A 36 10.37 10.50 -0.66
N ARG A 37 9.29 10.44 -1.44
CA ARG A 37 9.32 10.00 -2.84
C ARG A 37 9.78 11.17 -3.72
N GLU A 38 10.27 10.86 -4.92
CA GLU A 38 10.81 11.84 -5.88
C GLU A 38 9.81 12.92 -6.31
N ASP A 39 8.51 12.60 -6.30
CA ASP A 39 7.41 13.54 -6.54
C ASP A 39 7.16 14.53 -5.37
N GLY A 40 7.90 14.39 -4.27
CA GLY A 40 7.77 15.21 -3.07
C GLY A 40 6.72 14.71 -2.07
N CYS A 41 6.01 13.62 -2.37
CA CYS A 41 5.06 13.02 -1.44
C CYS A 41 5.78 12.27 -0.31
N ASN A 42 5.23 12.36 0.90
CA ASN A 42 5.71 11.59 2.05
C ASN A 42 4.95 10.26 2.11
N VAL A 43 5.64 9.13 2.01
CA VAL A 43 5.01 7.80 2.06
C VAL A 43 5.25 7.19 3.43
N VAL A 44 4.18 6.85 4.16
CA VAL A 44 4.25 6.27 5.50
C VAL A 44 4.82 4.84 5.42
N VAL A 45 5.88 4.59 6.19
CA VAL A 45 6.57 3.30 6.29
C VAL A 45 6.62 2.77 7.74
N SER A 46 5.84 3.36 8.64
CA SER A 46 5.53 2.78 9.96
C SER A 46 4.21 2.00 9.92
N ARG A 47 4.07 0.98 10.77
CA ARG A 47 2.85 0.15 10.88
C ARG A 47 1.75 0.77 11.75
N SER A 48 2.13 1.76 12.55
CA SER A 48 1.25 2.51 13.44
C SER A 48 1.72 3.95 13.40
N GLY A 49 0.83 4.88 13.08
CA GLY A 49 1.10 6.30 13.09
C GLY A 49 -0.21 7.08 13.18
N GLU A 50 -0.14 8.26 13.78
CA GLU A 50 -1.27 9.17 13.89
C GLU A 50 -0.85 10.58 13.45
N LEU A 51 -1.76 11.27 12.76
CA LEU A 51 -1.68 12.69 12.50
C LEU A 51 -2.60 13.39 13.50
N VAL A 52 -2.02 14.26 14.32
CA VAL A 52 -2.74 15.03 15.32
C VAL A 52 -2.79 16.47 14.85
N VAL A 53 -3.98 17.10 14.86
CA VAL A 53 -4.13 18.51 14.55
C VAL A 53 -4.33 19.27 15.85
N HIS A 54 -3.45 20.21 16.14
CA HIS A 54 -3.52 21.08 17.31
C HIS A 54 -4.02 22.46 16.90
N ASP A 55 -4.84 23.10 17.74
CA ASP A 55 -5.17 24.51 17.55
C ASP A 55 -4.01 25.44 17.96
N GLN A 56 -4.21 26.74 17.79
CA GLN A 56 -3.24 27.79 18.17
C GLN A 56 -2.84 27.81 19.65
N HIS A 57 -3.60 27.14 20.53
CA HIS A 57 -3.31 27.01 21.96
C HIS A 57 -2.62 25.68 22.29
N GLY A 58 -2.31 24.86 21.28
CA GLY A 58 -1.67 23.55 21.44
C GLY A 58 -2.64 22.44 21.85
N ILE A 59 -3.95 22.65 21.76
CA ILE A 59 -4.96 21.64 22.15
C ILE A 59 -5.23 20.71 20.97
N ASP A 60 -5.10 19.40 21.18
CA ASP A 60 -5.51 18.36 20.22
C ASP A 60 -6.99 18.54 19.84
N ARG A 61 -7.26 18.86 18.58
CA ARG A 61 -8.61 18.95 18.02
C ARG A 61 -9.00 17.70 17.25
N GLU A 62 -8.03 17.10 16.57
CA GLU A 62 -8.25 15.93 15.74
C GLU A 62 -7.11 14.95 15.88
N ARG A 63 -7.41 13.65 15.75
CA ARG A 63 -6.42 12.57 15.76
C ARG A 63 -6.84 11.51 14.75
N HIS A 64 -5.99 11.29 13.76
CA HIS A 64 -6.28 10.43 12.63
C HIS A 64 -5.22 9.35 12.50
N ARG A 65 -5.61 8.08 12.55
CA ARG A 65 -4.69 6.97 12.29
C ARG A 65 -4.36 6.91 10.80
N VAL A 66 -3.08 6.76 10.49
CA VAL A 66 -2.59 6.60 9.12
C VAL A 66 -1.98 5.20 8.93
N PRO A 67 -2.40 4.46 7.91
CA PRO A 67 -1.86 3.13 7.62
C PRO A 67 -0.48 3.19 6.96
N TYR A 68 0.23 2.07 6.97
CA TYR A 68 1.40 1.86 6.12
C TYR A 68 1.04 2.08 4.65
N GLY A 69 1.88 2.85 3.95
CA GLY A 69 1.70 3.23 2.56
C GLY A 69 0.73 4.37 2.32
N ALA A 70 0.20 5.02 3.37
CA ALA A 70 -0.48 6.28 3.20
C ALA A 70 0.47 7.34 2.62
N GLU A 71 -0.04 8.14 1.71
CA GLU A 71 0.63 9.30 1.13
C GLU A 71 0.19 10.55 1.89
N LEU A 72 1.16 11.25 2.48
CA LEU A 72 0.94 12.48 3.23
C LEU A 72 1.29 13.69 2.36
N THR A 73 0.38 14.65 2.32
CA THR A 73 0.51 15.93 1.61
C THR A 73 1.04 17.05 2.52
N VAL A 74 1.33 16.71 3.77
CA VAL A 74 1.88 17.59 4.80
C VAL A 74 3.17 17.00 5.35
N ASN A 75 4.00 17.84 5.94
CA ASN A 75 5.14 17.47 6.78
C ASN A 75 4.76 17.59 8.26
N ASP A 76 5.64 17.12 9.13
CA ASP A 76 5.48 17.34 10.56
C ASP A 76 5.61 18.83 10.88
N SER A 77 4.77 19.33 11.78
CA SER A 77 4.64 20.75 12.17
C SER A 77 4.11 21.69 11.07
N ASP A 78 3.57 21.18 9.96
CA ASP A 78 2.94 22.03 8.94
C ASP A 78 1.61 22.62 9.42
N GLU A 79 1.34 23.85 9.00
CA GLU A 79 0.02 24.48 9.15
C GLU A 79 -0.99 23.91 8.13
N VAL A 80 -2.23 23.76 8.59
CA VAL A 80 -3.35 23.25 7.80
C VAL A 80 -4.59 24.08 8.03
N GLU A 81 -5.38 24.24 6.97
CA GLU A 81 -6.70 24.86 7.01
C GLU A 81 -7.78 23.79 6.96
N SER A 82 -8.97 24.11 7.47
CA SER A 82 -10.14 23.23 7.35
C SER A 82 -10.41 22.88 5.89
N GLY A 83 -10.70 21.61 5.61
CA GLY A 83 -10.93 21.06 4.28
C GLY A 83 -9.65 20.57 3.57
N LYS A 84 -8.46 20.79 4.14
CA LYS A 84 -7.21 20.27 3.56
C LYS A 84 -7.14 18.75 3.73
N VAL A 85 -6.91 18.04 2.63
CA VAL A 85 -6.58 16.61 2.67
C VAL A 85 -5.12 16.47 3.09
N ILE A 86 -4.86 15.78 4.20
CA ILE A 86 -3.52 15.63 4.79
C ILE A 86 -2.92 14.23 4.60
N ALA A 87 -3.76 13.23 4.32
CA ALA A 87 -3.35 11.87 4.04
C ALA A 87 -4.31 11.20 3.05
N SER A 88 -3.81 10.29 2.21
CA SER A 88 -4.62 9.43 1.34
C SER A 88 -3.99 8.05 1.17
N TRP A 89 -4.80 7.04 0.88
CA TRP A 89 -4.37 5.66 0.64
C TRP A 89 -5.38 4.90 -0.21
N ASP A 90 -4.94 3.75 -0.75
CA ASP A 90 -5.84 2.79 -1.39
C ASP A 90 -6.62 2.03 -0.30
N PRO A 91 -7.96 2.13 -0.27
CA PRO A 91 -8.79 1.48 0.75
C PRO A 91 -8.99 -0.02 0.51
N HIS A 92 -8.45 -0.56 -0.59
CA HIS A 92 -8.67 -1.94 -1.02
C HIS A 92 -7.38 -2.75 -1.05
N THR A 93 -6.22 -2.11 -0.86
CA THR A 93 -4.94 -2.80 -0.89
C THR A 93 -3.99 -2.36 0.22
N HIS A 94 -3.13 -3.28 0.64
CA HIS A 94 -1.93 -2.98 1.42
C HIS A 94 -0.72 -3.01 0.48
N PRO A 95 0.01 -1.89 0.31
CA PRO A 95 1.16 -1.88 -0.57
C PRO A 95 2.37 -2.54 0.10
N ILE A 96 3.28 -3.06 -0.72
CA ILE A 96 4.67 -3.37 -0.35
C ILE A 96 5.53 -2.29 -0.99
N ILE A 97 6.25 -1.53 -0.18
CA ILE A 97 6.95 -0.32 -0.63
C ILE A 97 8.46 -0.51 -0.52
N SER A 98 9.20 -0.03 -1.52
CA SER A 98 10.65 0.08 -1.43
C SER A 98 11.06 1.31 -0.63
N GLU A 99 11.91 1.13 0.38
CA GLU A 99 12.50 2.24 1.13
C GLU A 99 13.83 2.71 0.53
N VAL A 100 14.31 2.05 -0.53
CA VAL A 100 15.57 2.37 -1.20
C VAL A 100 15.38 2.49 -2.70
N ALA A 101 16.10 3.41 -3.33
CA ALA A 101 16.18 3.46 -4.78
C ALA A 101 17.16 2.39 -5.32
N GLY A 102 16.86 1.87 -6.51
CA GLY A 102 17.69 0.89 -7.21
C GLY A 102 17.00 0.29 -8.43
N LYS A 103 17.49 -0.86 -8.86
CA LYS A 103 16.93 -1.62 -9.98
C LYS A 103 16.27 -2.90 -9.47
N VAL A 104 15.11 -3.25 -10.01
CA VAL A 104 14.37 -4.45 -9.65
C VAL A 104 15.05 -5.70 -10.19
N ARG A 105 15.25 -6.69 -9.32
CA ARG A 105 15.65 -8.05 -9.67
C ARG A 105 14.65 -9.02 -9.05
N PHE A 106 14.30 -10.05 -9.79
CA PHE A 106 13.43 -11.10 -9.29
C PHE A 106 14.24 -12.30 -8.82
N GLU A 107 13.85 -12.84 -7.67
CA GLU A 107 14.39 -14.07 -7.12
C GLU A 107 13.23 -15.03 -6.84
N SER A 108 13.37 -16.29 -7.29
CA SER A 108 12.35 -17.33 -7.07
C SER A 108 10.94 -16.95 -7.57
N LEU A 109 10.88 -16.10 -8.59
CA LEU A 109 9.65 -15.68 -9.27
C LEU A 109 9.63 -16.33 -10.66
N VAL A 110 8.85 -17.39 -10.81
CA VAL A 110 8.77 -18.21 -12.03
C VAL A 110 7.30 -18.30 -12.44
N GLU A 111 6.98 -17.84 -13.64
CA GLU A 111 5.62 -17.89 -14.18
C GLU A 111 5.11 -19.35 -14.26
N GLY A 112 3.84 -19.56 -13.90
CA GLY A 112 3.21 -20.88 -13.87
C GLY A 112 3.69 -21.79 -12.72
N VAL A 113 4.73 -21.39 -11.97
CA VAL A 113 5.25 -22.13 -10.81
C VAL A 113 5.01 -21.37 -9.52
N SER A 114 5.34 -20.09 -9.47
CA SER A 114 5.22 -19.27 -8.26
C SER A 114 4.37 -18.01 -8.43
N VAL A 115 4.18 -17.55 -9.68
CA VAL A 115 3.29 -16.45 -10.04
C VAL A 115 2.51 -16.77 -11.32
N THR A 116 1.41 -16.06 -11.55
CA THR A 116 0.72 -15.99 -12.83
C THR A 116 0.85 -14.57 -13.38
N GLU A 117 1.28 -14.42 -14.63
CA GLU A 117 1.29 -13.11 -15.29
C GLU A 117 -0.12 -12.74 -15.75
N GLN A 118 -0.50 -11.48 -15.52
CA GLN A 118 -1.71 -10.86 -16.01
C GLN A 118 -1.30 -9.65 -16.83
N VAL A 119 -1.61 -9.67 -18.12
CA VAL A 119 -1.36 -8.54 -19.02
C VAL A 119 -2.65 -7.74 -19.12
N ASP A 120 -2.57 -6.45 -18.86
CA ASP A 120 -3.66 -5.53 -19.14
C ASP A 120 -3.70 -5.25 -20.66
N ASP A 121 -4.73 -5.74 -21.34
CA ASP A 121 -4.86 -5.65 -22.80
C ASP A 121 -4.94 -4.20 -23.33
N LEU A 122 -5.31 -3.25 -22.47
CA LEU A 122 -5.47 -1.85 -22.86
C LEU A 122 -4.14 -1.09 -22.81
N THR A 123 -3.35 -1.32 -21.76
CA THR A 123 -2.10 -0.62 -21.48
C THR A 123 -0.87 -1.42 -21.89
N GLY A 124 -1.00 -2.73 -22.08
CA GLY A 124 0.10 -3.68 -22.28
C GLY A 124 0.94 -3.91 -21.01
N SER A 125 0.48 -3.45 -19.85
CA SER A 125 1.24 -3.58 -18.59
C SER A 125 1.09 -4.98 -18.00
N SER A 126 2.21 -5.58 -17.61
CA SER A 126 2.23 -6.86 -16.88
C SER A 126 2.08 -6.65 -15.38
N THR A 127 1.31 -7.50 -14.73
CA THR A 127 1.22 -7.66 -13.27
C THR A 127 1.40 -9.13 -12.94
N TYR A 128 2.21 -9.46 -11.93
CA TYR A 128 2.40 -10.85 -11.50
C TYR A 128 1.61 -11.14 -10.22
N LEU A 129 0.64 -12.05 -10.29
CA LEU A 129 -0.12 -12.52 -9.13
C LEU A 129 0.59 -13.68 -8.45
N VAL A 130 0.95 -13.53 -7.17
CA VAL A 130 1.60 -14.58 -6.39
C VAL A 130 0.64 -15.72 -6.07
N MET A 131 1.02 -16.94 -6.44
CA MET A 131 0.20 -18.13 -6.24
C MET A 131 0.28 -18.65 -4.80
N ASP A 132 -0.78 -19.33 -4.35
CA ASP A 132 -0.81 -20.02 -3.05
C ASP A 132 0.21 -21.18 -3.03
N PRO A 133 1.10 -21.27 -2.03
CA PRO A 133 2.00 -22.40 -1.85
C PRO A 133 1.31 -23.77 -1.92
N LYS A 134 0.05 -23.87 -1.46
CA LYS A 134 -0.75 -25.10 -1.46
C LYS A 134 -1.23 -25.52 -2.84
N SER A 135 -1.36 -24.58 -3.79
CA SER A 135 -1.71 -24.93 -5.18
C SER A 135 -0.51 -25.46 -5.97
N ARG A 136 0.70 -25.32 -5.43
CA ARG A 136 1.96 -25.79 -6.03
C ARG A 136 2.24 -27.25 -5.64
N ARG A 137 2.70 -28.07 -6.58
CA ARG A 137 2.96 -29.50 -6.36
C ARG A 137 4.41 -29.74 -5.91
N GLY A 138 4.61 -30.47 -4.81
CA GLY A 138 5.93 -30.97 -4.38
C GLY A 138 6.90 -29.89 -3.92
N ALA A 139 8.18 -30.00 -4.30
CA ALA A 139 9.28 -29.13 -3.89
C ALA A 139 9.12 -27.64 -4.30
N THR A 140 8.12 -27.33 -5.12
CA THR A 140 7.80 -25.94 -5.51
C THR A 140 7.02 -25.20 -4.42
N SER A 141 6.48 -25.90 -3.41
CA SER A 141 5.75 -25.31 -2.30
C SER A 141 6.62 -24.46 -1.35
N ASP A 142 7.94 -24.71 -1.30
CA ASP A 142 8.89 -23.95 -0.48
C ASP A 142 9.44 -22.69 -1.16
N ILE A 143 9.15 -22.50 -2.46
CA ILE A 143 9.60 -21.34 -3.23
C ILE A 143 8.97 -20.07 -2.66
N LYS A 144 9.78 -19.05 -2.35
CA LYS A 144 9.32 -17.75 -1.85
C LYS A 144 9.60 -16.67 -2.89
N PRO A 145 8.59 -16.28 -3.70
CA PRO A 145 8.76 -15.22 -4.69
C PRO A 145 9.23 -13.95 -4.01
N THR A 146 10.29 -13.36 -4.54
CA THR A 146 10.99 -12.28 -3.88
C THR A 146 11.37 -11.21 -4.91
N VAL A 147 11.09 -9.96 -4.54
CA VAL A 147 11.55 -8.78 -5.28
C VAL A 147 12.74 -8.19 -4.55
N GLU A 148 13.88 -8.15 -5.22
CA GLU A 148 15.11 -7.53 -4.74
C GLU A 148 15.32 -6.18 -5.40
N ILE A 149 15.86 -5.23 -4.64
CA ILE A 149 16.32 -3.95 -5.15
C ILE A 149 17.85 -3.95 -5.10
N VAL A 150 18.48 -3.81 -6.26
CA VAL A 150 19.94 -3.85 -6.40
C VAL A 150 20.53 -2.49 -6.77
N ASP A 151 21.80 -2.28 -6.44
CA ASP A 151 22.59 -1.13 -6.89
C ASP A 151 23.20 -1.31 -8.30
N GLY A 152 23.99 -0.33 -8.75
CA GLY A 152 24.67 -0.39 -10.05
C GLY A 152 25.74 -1.48 -10.17
N HIS A 153 26.11 -2.13 -9.07
CA HIS A 153 27.04 -3.26 -9.04
C HIS A 153 26.32 -4.60 -8.82
N ASN A 154 24.99 -4.65 -8.99
CA ASN A 154 24.13 -5.82 -8.73
C ASN A 154 24.16 -6.33 -7.28
N LYS A 155 24.58 -5.49 -6.32
CA LYS A 155 24.52 -5.82 -4.89
C LYS A 155 23.11 -5.53 -4.35
N VAL A 156 22.55 -6.47 -3.60
CA VAL A 156 21.22 -6.34 -2.97
C VAL A 156 21.26 -5.27 -1.89
N LYS A 157 20.37 -4.28 -2.01
CA LYS A 157 20.13 -3.23 -1.02
C LYS A 157 18.90 -3.52 -0.16
N ALA A 158 17.88 -4.11 -0.75
CA ALA A 158 16.65 -4.52 -0.07
C ALA A 158 16.07 -5.77 -0.74
N GLN A 159 15.34 -6.57 0.03
CA GLN A 159 14.70 -7.80 -0.42
C GLN A 159 13.31 -7.87 0.21
N HIS A 160 12.31 -8.11 -0.61
CA HIS A 160 10.91 -8.16 -0.20
C HIS A 160 10.31 -9.49 -0.64
N GLN A 161 10.02 -10.37 0.32
CA GLN A 161 9.28 -11.60 0.04
C GLN A 161 7.81 -11.24 -0.23
N MET A 162 7.29 -11.77 -1.33
CA MET A 162 5.93 -11.49 -1.79
C MET A 162 4.98 -12.55 -1.21
N PRO A 163 3.96 -12.15 -0.43
CA PRO A 163 3.02 -13.10 0.13
C PRO A 163 2.06 -13.61 -0.95
N PRO A 164 1.41 -14.76 -0.73
CA PRO A 164 0.36 -15.27 -1.61
C PRO A 164 -0.76 -14.25 -1.82
N GLY A 165 -1.26 -14.14 -3.05
CA GLY A 165 -2.29 -13.17 -3.42
C GLY A 165 -1.80 -11.74 -3.62
N ALA A 166 -0.52 -11.45 -3.40
CA ALA A 166 0.04 -10.15 -3.76
C ALA A 166 0.13 -10.01 -5.29
N SER A 167 -0.22 -8.82 -5.79
CA SER A 167 -0.03 -8.41 -7.19
C SER A 167 1.22 -7.56 -7.29
N ILE A 168 2.27 -8.09 -7.90
CA ILE A 168 3.54 -7.40 -8.15
C ILE A 168 3.37 -6.51 -9.38
N VAL A 169 3.61 -5.21 -9.22
CA VAL A 169 3.31 -4.17 -10.23
C VAL A 169 4.56 -3.56 -10.86
N VAL A 170 5.73 -4.11 -10.54
CA VAL A 170 7.02 -3.72 -11.11
C VAL A 170 7.56 -4.85 -11.99
N ASN A 171 8.41 -4.50 -12.94
CA ASN A 171 9.03 -5.45 -13.87
C ASN A 171 10.52 -5.65 -13.59
N VAL A 172 11.06 -6.79 -14.01
CA VAL A 172 12.50 -7.06 -13.91
C VAL A 172 13.30 -5.97 -14.65
N GLY A 173 14.32 -5.46 -13.99
CA GLY A 173 15.17 -4.40 -14.53
C GLY A 173 14.56 -3.00 -14.52
N MET A 174 13.33 -2.83 -14.03
CA MET A 174 12.75 -1.50 -13.80
C MET A 174 13.56 -0.75 -12.74
N SER A 175 13.79 0.54 -12.95
CA SER A 175 14.32 1.43 -11.91
C SER A 175 13.19 1.82 -10.98
N VAL A 176 13.42 1.71 -9.67
CA VAL A 176 12.48 2.14 -8.64
C VAL A 176 13.10 3.16 -7.71
N GLY A 177 12.29 4.13 -7.31
CA GLY A 177 12.62 5.17 -6.34
C GLY A 177 12.31 4.77 -4.89
N VAL A 178 12.67 5.66 -3.98
CA VAL A 178 12.26 5.57 -2.57
C VAL A 178 10.76 5.83 -2.46
N GLY A 179 10.04 5.02 -1.67
CA GLY A 179 8.60 5.16 -1.47
C GLY A 179 7.75 4.55 -2.58
N GLU A 180 8.35 3.88 -3.57
CA GLU A 180 7.64 3.28 -4.69
C GLU A 180 6.99 1.93 -4.33
N VAL A 181 5.80 1.69 -4.89
CA VAL A 181 5.01 0.47 -4.63
C VAL A 181 5.50 -0.67 -5.51
N LEU A 182 6.00 -1.74 -4.89
CA LEU A 182 6.47 -2.96 -5.56
C LEU A 182 5.33 -3.94 -5.82
N ALA A 183 4.42 -4.06 -4.87
CA ALA A 183 3.27 -4.95 -4.96
C ALA A 183 2.09 -4.41 -4.14
N ARG A 184 0.89 -4.91 -4.44
CA ARG A 184 -0.35 -4.62 -3.71
C ARG A 184 -0.97 -5.93 -3.23
N ILE A 185 -1.29 -6.00 -1.95
CA ILE A 185 -1.99 -7.12 -1.33
C ILE A 185 -3.45 -6.71 -1.21
N PRO A 186 -4.40 -7.36 -1.90
CA PRO A 186 -5.81 -7.08 -1.73
C PRO A 186 -6.22 -7.24 -0.26
N GLN A 187 -6.94 -6.27 0.28
CA GLN A 187 -7.69 -6.51 1.51
C GLN A 187 -8.78 -7.52 1.19
N GLU A 188 -8.88 -8.58 1.98
CA GLU A 188 -10.06 -9.44 1.90
C GLU A 188 -11.28 -8.55 2.17
N SER A 189 -12.11 -8.34 1.14
CA SER A 189 -13.45 -7.80 1.38
C SER A 189 -14.09 -8.77 2.35
N SER A 190 -14.72 -8.26 3.42
CA SER A 190 -15.46 -9.08 4.37
C SER A 190 -16.55 -9.83 3.61
N LYS A 191 -16.22 -10.99 3.04
CA LYS A 191 -17.18 -12.00 2.68
C LYS A 191 -17.63 -12.55 4.00
N THR A 192 -18.68 -11.93 4.55
CA THR A 192 -19.51 -12.60 5.54
C THR A 192 -19.85 -13.95 4.92
N ARG A 193 -19.32 -15.01 5.50
CA ARG A 193 -19.76 -16.38 5.24
C ARG A 193 -21.27 -16.38 5.41
N ASP A 194 -21.99 -16.64 4.32
CA ASP A 194 -23.29 -17.30 4.41
C ASP A 194 -23.02 -18.79 4.67
#